data_AF-A0A7X0CEC9-F1
#
_entry.id   AF-A0A7X0CEC9-F1
#
_cell.length_a   1.000
_cell.length_b   1.000
_cell.length_c   1.000
_cell.angle_alpha   90.00
_cell.angle_beta   90.00
_cell.angle_gamma   90.00
#
_symmetry.space_group_name_H-M   'P 1'
#
loop_
_entity.id
_entity.type
_entity.pdbx_description
1 polymer ?
#
loop_
_entity_poly.entity_id
_entity_poly.type
_entity_poly.pdbx_seq_one_letter_code
_entity_poly.pdbx_strand_id
1 'polypeptide(L)'
;MSNQSVQTVSTSNDKFKVALAVVAAIAGVVGFFYLTGQNKPALVAAGALLAGLVFAVLLLWTSTTGRDFLSFAKESVRETKKVVWPTRREALQITGIVFAFVVVMAIFLWGTDKILELLLYDFVLGWK
;
A
#
# COMPACT_ATOMS: atom_id res chain seq x y z
N MET A 1 30.13 -20.26 -1.22
CA MET A 1 29.26 -19.07 -1.25
C MET A 1 29.38 -18.37 0.09
N SER A 2 30.15 -17.29 0.15
CA SER A 2 30.43 -16.54 1.38
C SER A 2 29.17 -15.81 1.82
N ASN A 3 28.54 -16.31 2.88
CA ASN A 3 27.46 -15.64 3.59
C ASN A 3 28.06 -14.43 4.32
N GLN A 4 28.30 -13.32 3.60
CA GLN A 4 28.64 -12.05 4.22
C GLN A 4 27.36 -11.57 4.90
N SER A 5 27.30 -11.73 6.23
CA SER A 5 26.37 -10.99 7.05
C SER A 5 26.51 -9.52 6.67
N VAL A 6 25.42 -8.94 6.16
CA VAL A 6 25.33 -7.51 5.87
C VAL A 6 25.74 -6.81 7.16
N GLN A 7 26.96 -6.26 7.20
CA GLN A 7 27.37 -5.38 8.27
C GLN A 7 26.50 -4.13 8.09
N THR A 8 25.35 -4.13 8.74
CA THR A 8 24.56 -2.92 8.90
C THR A 8 25.37 -2.04 9.83
N VAL A 9 26.26 -1.23 9.27
CA VAL A 9 26.86 -0.09 9.96
C VAL A 9 25.75 0.94 10.13
N SER A 10 24.73 0.58 10.89
CA SER A 10 23.70 1.50 11.32
C SER A 10 24.33 2.32 12.42
N THR A 11 24.96 3.42 12.03
CA THR A 11 25.38 4.45 12.96
C THR A 11 24.16 4.77 13.85
N SER A 12 24.22 4.48 15.14
CA SER A 12 23.09 4.68 16.07
C SER A 12 22.54 6.11 16.01
N ASN A 13 23.40 7.06 15.62
CA ASN A 13 23.06 8.46 15.37
C ASN A 13 22.05 8.65 14.22
N ASP A 14 22.11 7.85 13.15
CA ASP A 14 21.18 7.98 12.02
C ASP A 14 19.79 7.41 12.34
N LYS A 15 19.76 6.31 13.10
CA LYS A 15 18.50 5.78 13.69
C LYS A 15 17.85 6.81 14.62
N PHE A 16 18.64 7.49 15.43
CA PHE A 16 18.17 8.56 16.31
C PHE A 16 17.59 9.75 15.53
N LYS A 17 18.26 10.20 14.46
CA LYS A 17 17.76 11.28 13.59
C LYS A 17 16.45 10.92 12.90
N VAL A 18 16.29 9.67 12.46
CA VAL A 18 15.03 9.19 11.86
C VAL A 18 13.92 9.14 12.90
N ALA A 19 14.20 8.61 14.10
CA ALA A 19 13.23 8.64 15.20
C ALA A 19 12.81 10.07 15.57
N LEU A 20 13.77 11.01 15.62
CA LEU A 20 13.51 12.42 15.86
C LEU A 20 12.65 13.04 14.74
N ALA A 21 12.88 12.68 13.47
CA ALA A 21 12.08 13.14 12.35
C ALA A 21 10.62 12.64 12.44
N VAL A 22 10.41 11.37 12.83
CA VAL A 22 9.07 10.81 13.04
C VAL A 22 8.36 11.52 14.19
N VAL A 23 9.06 11.76 15.31
CA VAL A 23 8.51 12.51 16.45
C VAL A 23 8.18 13.95 16.06
N ALA A 24 9.04 14.62 15.27
CA ALA A 24 8.78 15.97 14.77
C ALA A 24 7.56 16.02 13.83
N ALA A 25 7.38 15.02 12.97
CA ALA A 25 6.21 14.90 12.11
C ALA A 25 4.92 14.70 12.93
N ILE A 26 4.95 13.80 13.93
CA ILE A 26 3.82 13.57 14.84
C ILE A 26 3.51 14.83 15.64
N ALA A 27 4.53 15.53 16.16
CA ALA A 27 4.36 16.79 16.86
C ALA A 27 3.74 17.88 15.98
N GLY A 28 4.09 17.94 14.69
CA GLY A 28 3.46 18.84 13.72
C GLY A 28 1.98 18.54 13.49
N VAL A 29 1.62 17.26 13.37
CA VAL A 29 0.22 16.82 13.20
C VAL A 29 -0.60 17.07 14.48
N VAL A 30 -0.06 16.73 15.65
CA VAL A 30 -0.70 17.00 16.95
C VAL A 30 -0.85 18.50 17.18
N GLY A 31 0.18 19.29 16.84
CA GLY A 31 0.13 20.75 16.91
C GLY A 31 -0.97 21.35 16.03
N PHE A 32 -1.20 20.78 14.84
CA PHE A 32 -2.30 21.17 13.97
C PHE A 32 -3.67 20.86 14.58
N PHE A 33 -3.89 19.65 15.09
CA PHE A 33 -5.16 19.29 15.72
C PHE A 33 -5.45 20.15 16.96
N TYR A 34 -4.42 20.44 17.77
CA TYR A 34 -4.56 21.30 18.95
C TYR A 34 -4.87 22.76 18.60
N LEU A 35 -4.22 23.33 17.58
CA LEU A 35 -4.49 24.70 17.12
C LEU A 35 -5.85 24.85 16.45
N THR A 36 -6.30 23.83 15.71
CA THR A 36 -7.61 23.82 15.04
C THR A 36 -8.75 23.72 16.06
N GLY A 37 -8.53 22.99 17.16
CA GLY A 37 -9.46 22.92 18.29
C GLY A 37 -9.61 24.23 19.09
N GLN A 38 -8.69 25.20 18.93
CA GLN A 38 -8.73 26.50 19.63
C GLN A 38 -9.32 27.65 18.78
N ASN A 39 -9.99 27.36 17.67
CA ASN A 39 -10.65 28.35 16.79
C ASN A 39 -9.71 29.45 16.25
N LYS A 40 -8.40 29.17 16.16
CA LYS A 40 -7.39 30.07 15.57
C LYS A 40 -7.49 30.05 14.04
N PRO A 41 -7.11 31.14 13.34
CA PRO A 41 -7.22 31.22 11.89
C PRO A 41 -6.49 30.06 11.21
N ALA A 42 -7.15 29.44 10.23
CA ALA A 42 -6.68 28.24 9.52
C ALA A 42 -5.25 28.39 8.96
N LEU A 43 -4.82 29.63 8.68
CA LEU A 43 -3.48 29.97 8.21
C LEU A 43 -2.38 29.60 9.23
N VAL A 44 -2.61 29.81 10.52
CA VAL A 44 -1.62 29.55 11.59
C VAL A 44 -1.53 28.05 11.88
N ALA A 45 -2.65 27.34 11.86
CA ALA A 45 -2.68 25.90 11.98
C ALA A 45 -1.95 25.25 10.79
N ALA A 46 -2.29 25.64 9.56
CA ALA A 46 -1.60 25.18 8.36
C ALA A 46 -0.09 25.51 8.39
N GLY A 47 0.29 26.69 8.88
CA GLY A 47 1.68 27.09 9.07
C GLY A 47 2.45 26.20 10.05
N ALA A 48 1.84 25.82 11.18
CA ALA A 48 2.45 24.91 12.15
C ALA A 48 2.64 23.49 11.58
N LEU A 49 1.67 23.00 10.82
CA LEU A 49 1.74 21.70 10.14
C LEU A 49 2.84 21.71 9.07
N LEU A 50 2.88 22.76 8.25
CA LEU A 50 3.90 22.94 7.22
C LEU A 50 5.31 23.08 7.82
N ALA A 51 5.47 23.84 8.90
CA ALA A 51 6.76 23.98 9.59
C ALA A 51 7.23 22.64 10.17
N GLY A 52 6.35 21.88 10.82
CA GLY A 52 6.67 20.53 11.33
C GLY A 52 7.02 19.54 10.22
N LEU A 53 6.29 19.57 9.12
CA LEU A 53 6.55 18.74 7.94
C LEU A 53 7.91 19.09 7.31
N VAL A 54 8.19 20.39 7.10
CA VAL A 54 9.47 20.86 6.55
C VAL A 54 10.63 20.46 7.46
N PHE A 55 10.48 20.59 8.78
CA PHE A 55 11.52 20.19 9.74
C PHE A 55 11.77 18.67 9.70
N ALA A 56 10.71 17.86 9.63
CA ALA A 56 10.83 16.41 9.47
C ALA A 56 11.52 16.03 8.15
N VAL A 57 11.18 16.69 7.04
CA VAL A 57 11.81 16.46 5.73
C VAL A 57 13.30 16.83 5.74
N LEU A 58 13.67 17.94 6.38
CA LEU A 58 15.08 18.35 6.52
C LEU A 58 15.88 17.35 7.37
N LEU A 59 15.30 16.83 8.45
CA LEU A 59 15.93 15.79 9.27
C LEU A 59 16.11 14.47 8.50
N LEU A 60 15.13 14.09 7.67
CA LEU A 60 15.25 12.91 6.81
C LEU A 60 16.30 13.10 5.71
N TRP A 61 16.39 14.29 5.10
CA TRP A 61 17.38 14.59 4.06
C TRP A 61 18.83 14.55 4.59
N THR A 62 19.02 15.00 5.84
CA THR A 62 20.34 14.99 6.49
C THR A 62 20.75 13.60 6.99
N SER A 63 19.79 12.70 7.23
CA SER A 63 20.04 11.31 7.64
C SER A 63 20.49 10.42 6.47
N THR A 64 21.42 9.49 6.74
CA THR A 64 21.88 8.50 5.76
C THR A 64 20.73 7.62 5.27
N THR A 65 19.86 7.19 6.18
CA THR A 65 18.68 6.36 5.86
C THR A 65 17.71 7.04 4.90
N GLY A 66 17.53 8.37 4.98
CA GLY A 66 16.66 9.10 4.06
C GLY A 66 17.23 9.21 2.65
N ARG A 67 18.56 9.33 2.54
CA ARG A 67 19.25 9.31 1.24
C ARG A 67 19.21 7.92 0.59
N ASP A 68 19.37 6.86 1.39
CA ASP A 68 19.28 5.47 0.92
C ASP A 68 17.87 5.15 0.41
N PHE A 69 16.84 5.59 1.14
CA PHE A 69 15.45 5.46 0.70
C PHE A 69 15.20 6.18 -0.64
N LEU A 70 15.76 7.38 -0.82
CA LEU A 70 15.62 8.13 -2.06
C LEU A 70 16.33 7.45 -3.24
N SER A 71 17.51 6.85 -3.00
CA SER A 71 18.21 6.02 -4.00
C SER A 71 17.37 4.80 -4.37
N PHE A 72 16.84 4.10 -3.37
CA PHE A 72 15.97 2.93 -3.56
C PHE A 72 14.69 3.29 -4.33
N ALA A 73 14.06 4.41 -4.03
CA ALA A 73 12.88 4.88 -4.76
C ALA A 73 13.21 5.17 -6.24
N LYS A 74 14.36 5.81 -6.50
CA LYS A 74 14.84 6.08 -7.86
C LYS A 74 15.13 4.79 -8.64
N GLU A 75 15.76 3.82 -7.98
CA GLU A 75 16.01 2.49 -8.53
C GLU A 75 14.70 1.73 -8.80
N SER A 76 13.73 1.81 -7.89
CA SER A 76 12.41 1.19 -8.04
C SER A 76 11.68 1.73 -9.27
N VAL A 77 11.68 3.06 -9.46
CA VAL A 77 11.10 3.69 -10.66
C VAL A 77 11.81 3.24 -11.93
N ARG A 78 13.15 3.10 -11.88
CA ARG A 78 13.91 2.59 -13.02
C ARG A 78 13.55 1.14 -13.34
N GLU A 79 13.26 0.32 -12.34
CA GLU A 79 12.83 -1.06 -12.52
C GLU A 79 11.39 -1.16 -13.05
N THR A 80 10.48 -0.32 -12.55
CA THR A 80 9.11 -0.23 -13.09
C THR A 80 9.12 0.14 -14.57
N LYS A 81 10.08 0.96 -15.03
CA LYS A 81 10.25 1.27 -16.46
C LYS A 81 10.71 0.07 -17.30
N LYS A 82 11.29 -0.96 -16.69
CA LYS A 82 11.63 -2.21 -17.38
C LYS A 82 10.45 -3.18 -17.46
N VAL A 83 9.37 -2.92 -16.73
CA VAL A 83 8.14 -3.72 -16.81
C VAL A 83 7.51 -3.44 -18.17
N VAL A 84 7.52 -4.48 -19.02
CA VAL A 84 6.82 -4.46 -20.29
C VAL A 84 5.33 -4.53 -20.01
N TRP A 85 4.66 -3.39 -20.08
CA TRP A 85 3.21 -3.34 -19.92
C TRP A 85 2.55 -4.02 -21.12
N PRO A 86 1.58 -4.92 -20.89
CA PRO A 86 0.92 -5.64 -21.95
C PRO A 86 0.23 -4.67 -22.90
N THR A 87 0.22 -4.99 -24.19
CA THR A 87 -0.53 -4.19 -25.16
C THR A 87 -2.03 -4.26 -24.84
N ARG A 88 -2.82 -3.27 -25.29
CA ARG A 88 -4.29 -3.29 -25.08
C ARG A 88 -4.94 -4.58 -25.57
N ARG A 89 -4.37 -5.20 -26.61
CA ARG A 89 -4.86 -6.47 -27.17
C ARG A 89 -4.52 -7.66 -26.25
N GLU A 90 -3.29 -7.73 -25.74
CA GLU A 90 -2.89 -8.77 -24.78
C GLU A 90 -3.67 -8.67 -23.47
N ALA A 91 -3.84 -7.46 -22.93
CA ALA A 91 -4.62 -7.23 -21.73
C ALA A 91 -6.07 -7.72 -21.89
N LEU A 92 -6.72 -7.35 -23.01
CA LEU A 92 -8.07 -7.82 -23.32
C LEU A 92 -8.15 -9.34 -23.55
N GLN A 93 -7.11 -9.94 -24.13
CA GLN A 93 -7.05 -11.39 -24.32
C GLN A 93 -6.98 -12.11 -22.98
N ILE A 94 -6.10 -11.68 -22.07
CA ILE A 94 -5.98 -12.26 -20.74
C ILE A 94 -7.28 -12.07 -19.94
N THR A 95 -7.86 -10.87 -19.97
CA THR A 95 -9.17 -10.62 -19.34
C THR A 95 -10.27 -11.49 -19.93
N GLY A 96 -10.31 -11.65 -21.26
CA GLY A 96 -11.29 -12.49 -21.95
C GLY A 96 -11.17 -13.96 -21.57
N ILE A 97 -9.94 -14.48 -21.44
CA ILE A 97 -9.68 -15.86 -20.97
C ILE A 97 -10.22 -16.04 -19.55
N VAL A 98 -9.92 -15.10 -18.64
CA VAL A 98 -10.43 -15.14 -17.27
C VAL A 98 -11.96 -15.09 -17.24
N PHE A 99 -12.56 -14.23 -18.06
CA PHE A 99 -14.02 -14.09 -18.14
C PHE A 99 -14.68 -15.38 -18.65
N ALA A 100 -14.13 -16.00 -19.70
CA ALA A 100 -14.61 -17.28 -20.21
C ALA A 100 -14.52 -18.38 -19.13
N PHE A 101 -13.41 -18.43 -18.39
CA PHE A 101 -13.25 -19.38 -17.27
C PHE A 101 -14.32 -19.17 -16.19
N VAL A 102 -14.56 -17.92 -15.78
CA VAL A 102 -15.58 -17.59 -14.78
C VAL A 102 -16.98 -17.98 -15.27
N VAL A 103 -17.32 -17.74 -16.53
CA VAL A 103 -18.62 -18.13 -17.10
C VAL A 103 -18.81 -19.66 -17.07
N VAL A 104 -17.78 -20.42 -17.42
CA VAL A 104 -17.84 -21.90 -17.35
C VAL A 104 -18.06 -22.36 -15.91
N MET A 105 -17.34 -21.79 -14.94
CA MET A 105 -17.53 -22.10 -13.53
C MET A 105 -18.92 -21.70 -13.02
N ALA A 106 -19.45 -20.56 -13.45
CA ALA A 106 -20.79 -20.11 -13.09
C ALA A 106 -21.85 -21.08 -13.62
N ILE A 107 -21.73 -21.56 -14.88
CA ILE A 107 -22.64 -22.56 -15.44
C ILE A 107 -22.53 -23.90 -14.70
N PHE A 108 -21.31 -24.32 -14.36
CA PHE A 108 -21.08 -25.55 -13.61
C PHE A 108 -21.71 -25.51 -12.22
N LEU A 109 -21.50 -24.42 -11.48
CA LEU A 109 -22.12 -24.22 -10.16
C LEU A 109 -23.64 -24.13 -10.29
N TRP A 110 -24.15 -23.37 -11.25
CA TRP A 110 -25.59 -23.28 -11.49
C TRP A 110 -26.22 -24.65 -11.78
N GLY A 111 -25.59 -25.48 -12.61
CA GLY A 111 -26.05 -26.83 -12.88
C GLY A 111 -26.01 -27.72 -11.63
N THR A 112 -24.95 -27.62 -10.83
CA THR A 112 -24.82 -28.35 -9.57
C THR A 112 -25.89 -27.92 -8.57
N ASP A 113 -26.13 -26.62 -8.43
CA ASP A 113 -27.17 -26.07 -7.56
C ASP A 113 -28.55 -26.55 -7.97
N LYS A 114 -28.84 -26.66 -9.28
CA LYS A 114 -30.11 -27.22 -9.78
C LYS A 114 -30.24 -28.72 -9.52
N ILE A 115 -29.15 -29.48 -9.62
CA ILE A 115 -29.16 -30.90 -9.26
C ILE A 115 -29.36 -31.07 -7.75
N LEU A 116 -28.71 -30.24 -6.93
CA LEU A 116 -28.89 -30.24 -5.48
C LEU A 116 -30.30 -29.81 -5.08
N GLU A 117 -30.88 -28.82 -5.74
CA GLU A 117 -32.26 -28.37 -5.56
C GLU A 117 -33.25 -29.50 -5.84
N LEU A 118 -33.08 -30.18 -6.98
CA LEU A 118 -33.95 -31.29 -7.38
C LEU A 118 -33.80 -32.49 -6.44
N LEU A 119 -32.56 -32.88 -6.11
CA LEU A 119 -32.30 -33.97 -5.17
C LEU A 119 -32.85 -33.63 -3.78
N LEU A 120 -32.61 -32.43 -3.25
CA LEU A 120 -33.07 -32.05 -1.93
C LEU A 120 -34.60 -31.90 -1.88
N TYR A 121 -35.24 -31.30 -2.90
CA TYR A 121 -36.69 -31.18 -2.92
C TYR A 121 -37.40 -32.52 -3.17
N ASP A 122 -36.96 -33.32 -4.14
CA ASP A 122 -37.60 -34.60 -4.44
C ASP A 122 -37.31 -35.68 -3.39
N PHE A 123 -36.08 -35.70 -2.81
CA PHE A 123 -35.67 -36.74 -1.86
C PHE A 123 -35.93 -36.39 -0.39
N VAL A 124 -35.78 -35.13 0.02
CA VAL A 124 -35.88 -34.72 1.44
C VAL A 124 -37.24 -34.11 1.77
N LEU A 125 -37.77 -33.22 0.93
CA LEU A 125 -39.07 -32.56 1.15
C LEU A 125 -40.26 -33.26 0.45
N GLY A 126 -39.98 -34.13 -0.52
CA GLY A 126 -40.95 -34.93 -1.26
C GLY A 126 -41.50 -36.15 -0.50
N TRP A 127 -41.21 -36.30 0.79
CA TRP A 127 -41.88 -37.33 1.62
C TRP A 127 -43.28 -36.85 1.99
N LYS A 128 -44.22 -37.13 1.08
CA LYS A 128 -45.58 -37.49 1.44
C LYS A 128 -45.80 -38.96 1.10
#